data_AF-A0A2V5L720-F1
#
_entry.id   AF-A0A2V5L720-F1
#
_cell.length_a   1.000
_cell.length_b   1.000
_cell.length_c   1.000
_cell.angle_alpha   90.00
_cell.angle_beta   90.00
_cell.angle_gamma   90.00
#
_symmetry.space_group_name_H-M   'P 1'
#
loop_
_entity.id
_entity.type
_entity.pdbx_description
1 polymer ?
#
loop_
_entity_poly.entity_id
_entity_poly.type
_entity_poly.pdbx_seq_one_letter_code
_entity_poly.pdbx_strand_id
1 'polypeptide(L)'
;MDGPRVAVPNRSYFLFHGSVAEPLEWDIPSSGRPSPRQWTPDPAFVWAADHAWCVANDVDPHWAGIGAGVGAINGLLADPRLDVVVADPAGEQPSYR
;
A
#
# COMPACT_ATOMS: atom_id res chain seq x y z
N MET A 1 -8.34 5.86 -18.15
CA MET A 1 -9.08 4.76 -17.49
C MET A 1 -10.36 5.36 -16.94
N ASP A 2 -11.49 4.74 -17.30
CA ASP A 2 -12.80 5.03 -16.72
C ASP A 2 -13.03 4.05 -15.55
N GLY A 3 -13.64 4.52 -14.47
CA GLY A 3 -13.89 3.70 -13.29
C GLY A 3 -14.08 4.51 -12.00
N PRO A 4 -14.45 3.84 -10.89
CA PRO A 4 -14.61 4.49 -9.59
C PRO A 4 -13.31 5.16 -9.13
N ARG A 5 -13.42 6.38 -8.60
CA ARG A 5 -12.29 7.16 -8.08
C ARG A 5 -12.50 7.53 -6.62
N VAL A 6 -11.41 7.49 -5.86
CA VAL A 6 -11.35 7.98 -4.49
C VAL A 6 -10.42 9.18 -4.46
N ALA A 7 -10.95 10.33 -4.02
CA ALA A 7 -10.18 11.55 -3.83
C ALA A 7 -9.79 11.68 -2.35
N VAL A 8 -8.53 12.01 -2.11
CA VAL A 8 -8.01 12.43 -0.80
C VAL A 8 -7.41 13.83 -0.99
N PRO A 9 -7.11 14.60 0.09
CA PRO A 9 -6.45 15.88 -0.06
C PRO A 9 -5.21 15.77 -0.97
N ASN A 10 -5.16 16.61 -2.00
CA ASN A 10 -4.07 16.71 -2.98
C ASN A 10 -3.90 15.52 -3.95
N ARG A 11 -4.73 14.46 -3.89
CA ARG A 11 -4.54 13.25 -4.72
C ARG A 11 -5.86 12.58 -5.14
N SER A 12 -5.81 11.78 -6.20
CA SER A 12 -6.95 10.99 -6.66
C SER A 12 -6.48 9.63 -7.18
N TYR A 13 -7.14 8.58 -6.71
CA TYR A 13 -6.80 7.19 -7.01
C TYR A 13 -7.96 6.50 -7.71
N PHE A 14 -7.65 5.49 -8.52
CA PHE A 14 -8.66 4.55 -9.03
C PHE A 14 -8.87 3.45 -8.00
N LEU A 15 -10.13 3.06 -7.79
CA LEU A 15 -10.49 1.97 -6.88
C LEU A 15 -10.69 0.68 -7.68
N PHE A 16 -9.98 -0.37 -7.27
CA PHE A 16 -10.08 -1.70 -7.84
C PHE A 16 -10.47 -2.69 -6.74
N HIS A 17 -11.34 -3.64 -7.07
CA HIS A 17 -11.73 -4.75 -6.19
C HIS A 17 -11.34 -6.06 -6.88
N GLY A 18 -10.78 -7.00 -6.13
CA GLY A 18 -10.35 -8.29 -6.65
C GLY A 18 -9.74 -9.16 -5.55
N SER A 19 -9.41 -10.39 -5.91
CA SER A 19 -8.63 -11.30 -5.07
C SER A 19 -7.21 -10.78 -4.89
N VAL A 20 -6.58 -10.98 -3.73
CA VAL A 20 -5.16 -10.61 -3.48
C VAL A 20 -4.19 -11.33 -4.43
N ALA A 21 -4.62 -12.44 -5.06
CA ALA A 21 -3.83 -13.14 -6.07
C ALA A 21 -3.87 -12.48 -7.47
N GLU A 22 -4.90 -11.67 -7.77
CA GLU A 22 -5.12 -11.07 -9.09
C GLU A 22 -4.24 -9.85 -9.42
N PRO A 23 -3.77 -9.01 -8.46
CA PRO A 23 -2.86 -7.90 -8.75
C PRO A 23 -1.57 -8.31 -9.47
N LEU A 24 -1.14 -9.56 -9.30
CA LEU A 24 0.03 -10.14 -9.99
C LEU A 24 -0.23 -10.36 -11.50
N GLU A 25 -1.49 -10.27 -11.96
CA GLU A 25 -1.92 -10.49 -13.35
C GLU A 25 -2.36 -9.20 -14.07
N TRP A 26 -2.25 -8.04 -13.42
CA TRP A 26 -2.69 -6.76 -14.02
C TRP A 26 -1.70 -6.26 -15.08
N ASP A 27 -1.83 -6.76 -16.31
CA ASP A 27 -1.24 -6.18 -17.52
C ASP A 27 -1.96 -4.86 -17.87
N ILE A 28 -1.58 -3.77 -17.19
CA ILE A 28 -2.06 -2.43 -17.55
C ILE A 28 -1.24 -1.92 -18.74
N PRO A 29 -1.87 -1.55 -19.88
CA PRO A 29 -1.14 -1.03 -21.04
C PRO A 29 -0.33 0.21 -20.65
N SER A 30 0.99 0.08 -20.70
CA SER A 30 1.89 1.24 -20.61
C SER A 30 1.53 2.22 -21.72
N SER A 31 1.29 3.47 -21.38
CA SER A 31 0.98 4.53 -22.34
C SER A 31 2.22 4.87 -23.18
N GLY A 32 2.53 4.02 -24.17
CA GLY A 32 3.35 4.32 -25.35
C GLY A 32 4.82 4.70 -25.13
N ARG A 33 5.36 4.67 -23.91
CA ARG A 33 6.79 4.88 -23.66
C ARG A 33 7.42 3.60 -23.11
N PRO A 34 8.45 3.05 -23.77
CA PRO A 34 9.23 1.95 -23.20
C PRO A 34 10.04 2.49 -22.02
N SER A 35 9.45 2.42 -20.84
CA SER A 35 10.17 2.47 -19.57
C SER A 35 10.81 1.09 -19.35
N PRO A 36 12.06 0.99 -18.87
CA PRO A 36 12.67 -0.29 -18.47
C PRO A 36 11.92 -1.02 -17.35
N ARG A 37 10.85 -0.43 -16.82
CA ARG A 37 9.97 -1.00 -15.80
C ARG A 37 8.55 -1.02 -16.35
N GLN A 38 8.14 -2.17 -16.87
CA GLN A 38 6.74 -2.54 -17.12
C GLN A 38 6.02 -2.76 -15.78
N TRP A 39 6.02 -1.75 -14.92
CA TRP A 39 5.51 -1.89 -13.55
C TRP A 39 4.26 -1.03 -13.40
N THR A 40 3.15 -1.69 -13.10
CA THR A 40 1.97 -1.10 -12.48
C THR A 40 2.45 -0.32 -11.25
N PRO A 41 2.03 0.94 -11.04
CA PRO A 41 2.38 1.63 -9.80
C PRO A 41 1.78 0.84 -8.63
N ASP A 42 2.58 0.62 -7.57
CA ASP A 42 2.12 -0.04 -6.35
C ASP A 42 0.83 0.65 -5.85
N PRO A 43 -0.19 -0.12 -5.46
CA PRO A 43 -1.45 0.46 -4.98
C PRO A 43 -1.19 1.30 -3.74
N ALA A 44 -1.66 2.54 -3.73
CA ALA A 44 -1.41 3.45 -2.62
C ALA A 44 -2.11 3.04 -1.32
N PHE A 45 -3.17 2.24 -1.43
CA PHE A 45 -3.92 1.72 -0.31
C PHE A 45 -4.56 0.38 -0.67
N VAL A 46 -4.37 -0.63 0.17
CA VAL A 46 -4.93 -1.98 0.03
C VAL A 46 -5.51 -2.42 1.37
N TRP A 47 -6.64 -3.13 1.32
CA TRP A 47 -7.32 -3.68 2.48
C TRP A 47 -8.14 -4.89 2.05
N ALA A 48 -8.26 -5.89 2.94
CA ALA A 48 -9.10 -7.04 2.70
C ALA A 48 -10.59 -6.69 2.87
N ALA A 49 -11.50 -7.47 2.28
CA ALA A 49 -12.94 -7.21 2.33
C ALA A 49 -13.55 -7.25 3.75
N ASP A 50 -12.87 -7.89 4.70
CA ASP A 50 -13.24 -7.92 6.13
C ASP A 50 -12.63 -6.74 6.93
N HIS A 51 -11.84 -5.90 6.27
CA HIS A 51 -11.12 -4.77 6.84
C HIS A 51 -10.22 -5.14 8.03
N ALA A 52 -9.76 -6.40 8.11
CA ALA A 52 -8.93 -6.87 9.22
C ALA A 52 -7.54 -6.22 9.25
N TRP A 53 -7.09 -5.71 8.10
CA TRP A 53 -5.82 -5.00 7.94
C TRP A 53 -5.89 -4.03 6.75
N CYS A 54 -5.01 -3.03 6.77
CA CYS A 54 -4.71 -2.21 5.60
C CYS A 54 -3.19 -2.01 5.43
N VAL A 55 -2.78 -1.83 4.17
CA VAL A 55 -1.43 -1.42 3.78
C VAL A 55 -1.56 -0.09 3.05
N ALA A 56 -0.85 0.94 3.52
CA ALA A 56 -0.73 2.21 2.83
C ALA A 56 0.68 2.36 2.26
N ASN A 57 0.75 2.64 0.95
CA ASN A 57 1.97 2.93 0.22
C ASN A 57 1.83 4.36 -0.33
N ASP A 58 2.37 5.33 0.39
CA ASP A 58 2.48 6.68 -0.13
C ASP A 58 3.88 6.83 -0.78
N VAL A 59 3.98 7.56 -1.90
CA VAL A 59 5.19 7.67 -2.72
C VAL A 59 6.32 8.50 -2.05
N ASP A 60 6.17 8.91 -0.79
CA ASP A 60 7.09 9.85 -0.13
C ASP A 60 7.82 9.33 1.13
N PRO A 61 7.33 8.36 1.94
CA PRO A 61 8.13 7.75 2.99
C PRO A 61 8.73 6.40 2.56
N HIS A 62 9.97 6.12 2.99
CA HIS A 62 10.63 4.81 2.80
C HIS A 62 9.99 3.65 3.61
N TRP A 63 8.88 3.91 4.31
CA TRP A 63 8.19 3.00 5.22
C TRP A 63 6.73 2.85 4.78
N ALA A 64 6.21 1.62 4.80
CA ALA A 64 4.78 1.36 4.64
C ALA A 64 4.07 1.37 5.99
N GLY A 65 2.93 2.08 6.08
CA GLY A 65 2.09 2.09 7.27
C GLY A 65 1.11 0.92 7.26
N ILE A 66 1.03 0.17 8.37
CA ILE A 66 0.10 -0.97 8.54
C ILE A 66 -0.81 -0.72 9.75
N GLY A 67 -2.12 -0.68 9.51
CA GLY A 67 -3.15 -0.67 10.55
C GLY A 67 -3.84 -2.04 10.61
N ALA A 68 -3.80 -2.72 11.76
CA ALA A 68 -4.41 -4.03 11.95
C ALA A 68 -4.74 -4.31 13.43
N GLY A 69 -5.43 -5.42 13.70
CA GLY A 69 -5.67 -5.89 15.07
C GLY A 69 -4.37 -6.25 15.81
N VAL A 70 -4.39 -6.14 17.15
CA VAL A 70 -3.21 -6.32 18.02
C VAL A 70 -2.46 -7.64 17.78
N GLY A 71 -3.18 -8.75 17.55
CA GLY A 71 -2.55 -10.04 17.26
C GLY A 71 -1.72 -10.04 15.97
N ALA A 72 -2.22 -9.38 14.91
CA ALA A 72 -1.50 -9.26 13.64
C ALA A 72 -0.29 -8.33 13.77
N ILE A 73 -0.45 -7.20 14.47
CA ILE A 73 0.66 -6.28 14.76
C ILE A 73 1.77 -6.96 15.56
N ASN A 74 1.43 -7.73 16.60
CA ASN A 74 2.42 -8.50 17.36
C ASN A 74 3.15 -9.54 16.51
N GLY A 75 2.45 -10.17 15.56
CA GLY A 75 3.06 -11.10 14.61
C GLY A 75 4.09 -10.41 13.71
N LEU A 76 3.79 -9.21 13.21
CA LEU A 76 4.72 -8.41 12.41
C LEU A 76 5.95 -7.99 13.21
N LEU A 77 5.77 -7.52 14.44
CA LEU A 77 6.87 -7.13 15.33
C LEU A 77 7.81 -8.29 15.71
N ALA A 78 7.29 -9.52 15.70
CA ALA A 78 8.06 -10.71 16.06
C ALA A 78 8.76 -11.39 14.87
N ASP A 79 8.48 -11.00 13.61
CA ASP A 79 9.10 -11.61 12.43
C ASP A 79 10.48 -10.99 12.18
N PRO A 80 11.58 -11.76 12.35
CA PRO A 80 12.95 -11.23 12.25
C PRO A 80 13.35 -10.85 10.82
N ARG A 81 12.52 -11.15 9.81
CA ARG A 81 12.77 -10.77 8.41
C ARG A 81 12.26 -9.37 8.09
N LEU A 82 11.48 -8.77 8.97
CA LEU A 82 10.85 -7.47 8.78
C LEU A 82 11.49 -6.44 9.74
N ASP A 83 11.78 -5.24 9.23
CA ASP A 83 12.09 -4.09 10.08
C ASP A 83 10.79 -3.35 10.38
N VAL A 84 10.27 -3.56 11.59
CA VAL A 84 8.96 -3.06 12.01
C VAL A 84 9.13 -2.26 13.30
N VAL A 85 8.61 -1.04 13.28
CA VAL A 85 8.50 -0.19 14.47
C VAL A 85 7.05 0.17 14.72
N VAL A 86 6.71 0.37 15.99
CA VAL A 86 5.38 0.85 16.36
C VAL A 86 5.28 2.32 15.95
N ALA A 87 4.26 2.66 15.17
CA ALA A 87 3.93 4.03 14.83
C ALA A 87 3.05 4.66 15.93
N ASP A 88 3.46 5.81 16.44
CA ASP A 88 2.62 6.68 17.26
C ASP A 88 1.96 7.74 16.36
N PRO A 89 0.62 7.80 16.25
CA PRO A 89 -0.07 8.81 15.45
C PRO A 89 0.21 10.26 15.90
N ALA A 90 0.56 10.47 17.16
CA ALA A 90 0.91 11.79 17.71
C ALA A 90 2.41 12.10 17.61
N GLY A 91 3.23 11.11 17.23
CA GLY A 91 4.68 11.20 17.16
C GLY A 91 5.22 11.53 15.78
N GLU A 92 6.53 11.79 15.73
CA GLU A 92 7.28 11.89 14.48
C GLU A 92 7.35 10.51 13.81
N GLN A 93 7.02 10.46 12.51
CA GLN A 93 7.01 9.20 11.78
C GLN A 93 8.44 8.74 11.42
N PRO A 94 8.70 7.43 11.37
CA PRO A 94 10.01 6.88 11.05
C PRO A 94 10.55 7.40 9.71
N SER A 95 11.83 7.75 9.68
CA SER A 95 12.57 8.14 8.48
C SER A 95 13.99 7.56 8.52
N TYR A 96 14.57 7.26 7.35
CA TYR A 96 16.01 7.01 7.27
C TYR A 96 16.75 8.32 7.56
N ARG A 97 17.77 8.25 8.41
CA ARG A 97 18.75 9.34 8.62
C ARG A 97 20.03 9.05 7.85
#